data_AF-A0A9D7P1M3-F1
#
_entry.id   AF-A0A9D7P1M3-F1
#
_cell.length_a   1.000
_cell.length_b   1.000
_cell.length_c   1.000
_cell.angle_alpha   90.00
_cell.angle_beta   90.00
_cell.angle_gamma   90.00
#
_symmetry.space_group_name_H-M   'P 1'
#
loop_
_entity.id
_entity.type
_entity.pdbx_description
1 polymer ?
#
loop_
_entity_poly.entity_id
_entity_poly.type
_entity_poly.pdbx_seq_one_letter_code
_entity_poly.pdbx_strand_id
1 'polypeptide(L)'
;MTMHDDLPRNGDEVQEAVKAMFLGCAPERKQELEELWKENELRFNVLPDTGRNGKVILDAGQYRNIRFNHRILRAFWVSSFAAWEGYRRCAEDDPDQQSFRNMLECVSNILSADDPLSVPLPDGIPEPGTLDGILETQRAAAELSIFAVCWALLHEVKHIKHQRGGTSAPFDDVEESHAEELSCDEYATLFLLNQADKYSEPHSVETRRVMQKRQAGIHFALFSLTLLSVKKWEKSKSHPSVEARIMQIWRIMAKSPLNIGASAMAAGAFYSLYEIHPDAPKFPEDLLVLQFSEQGDQSLPGSSA
;
A
#
# COMPACT_ATOMS: atom_id res chain seq x y z
N MET A 1 -30.17 -7.43 -25.68
CA MET A 1 -28.84 -7.15 -25.12
C MET A 1 -29.07 -6.34 -23.85
N THR A 2 -29.18 -7.03 -22.73
CA THR A 2 -29.63 -6.50 -21.44
C THR A 2 -28.52 -5.65 -20.81
N MET A 3 -28.81 -4.37 -20.55
CA MET A 3 -27.93 -3.41 -19.86
C MET A 3 -27.89 -3.65 -18.34
N HIS A 4 -27.57 -4.88 -17.89
CA HIS A 4 -27.63 -5.22 -16.46
C HIS A 4 -26.28 -5.42 -15.75
N ASP A 5 -25.15 -5.51 -16.46
CA ASP A 5 -23.86 -5.88 -15.85
C ASP A 5 -22.91 -4.71 -15.49
N ASP A 6 -23.31 -3.45 -15.72
CA ASP A 6 -22.45 -2.27 -15.45
C ASP A 6 -22.72 -1.59 -14.09
N LEU A 7 -23.61 -2.15 -13.23
CA LEU A 7 -23.97 -1.51 -11.97
C LEU A 7 -22.93 -1.77 -10.87
N PRO A 8 -22.46 -0.73 -10.14
CA PRO A 8 -21.54 -0.89 -9.02
C PRO A 8 -22.13 -1.76 -7.91
N ARG A 9 -21.38 -2.74 -7.41
CA ARG A 9 -21.70 -3.43 -6.15
C ARG A 9 -21.26 -2.54 -4.99
N ASN A 10 -22.23 -2.00 -4.25
CA ASN A 10 -21.98 -1.05 -3.17
C ASN A 10 -22.91 -1.22 -1.96
N GLY A 11 -23.50 -2.40 -1.80
CA GLY A 11 -24.35 -2.74 -0.66
C GLY A 11 -23.60 -2.78 0.67
N ASP A 12 -24.34 -3.01 1.76
CA ASP A 12 -23.82 -2.93 3.13
C ASP A 12 -22.60 -3.84 3.36
N GLU A 13 -22.60 -5.04 2.77
CA GLU A 13 -21.46 -5.97 2.83
C GLU A 13 -20.13 -5.31 2.38
N VAL A 14 -20.15 -4.55 1.27
CA VAL A 14 -18.96 -3.84 0.77
C VAL A 14 -18.55 -2.73 1.73
N GLN A 15 -19.51 -1.94 2.23
CA GLN A 15 -19.22 -0.84 3.13
C GLN A 15 -18.62 -1.35 4.44
N GLU A 16 -19.23 -2.39 5.02
CA GLU A 16 -18.78 -2.99 6.28
C GLU A 16 -17.44 -3.70 6.11
N ALA A 17 -17.17 -4.36 4.98
CA ALA A 17 -15.86 -4.95 4.71
C ALA A 17 -14.74 -3.89 4.68
N VAL A 18 -14.98 -2.75 4.01
CA VAL A 18 -13.98 -1.66 3.95
C VAL A 18 -13.81 -1.00 5.33
N LYS A 19 -14.90 -0.76 6.07
CA LYS A 19 -14.81 -0.25 7.45
C LYS A 19 -14.04 -1.20 8.36
N ALA A 20 -14.34 -2.50 8.29
CA ALA A 20 -13.65 -3.52 9.07
C ALA A 20 -12.16 -3.56 8.72
N MET A 21 -11.80 -3.39 7.45
CA MET A 21 -10.40 -3.28 7.02
C MET A 21 -9.71 -2.06 7.64
N PHE A 22 -10.31 -0.87 7.56
CA PHE A 22 -9.74 0.34 8.14
C PHE A 22 -9.59 0.24 9.66
N LEU A 23 -10.61 -0.30 10.34
CA LEU A 23 -10.55 -0.61 11.77
C LEU A 23 -9.50 -1.67 12.10
N GLY A 24 -9.29 -2.66 11.25
CA GLY A 24 -8.24 -3.67 11.44
C GLY A 24 -6.83 -3.08 11.32
N CYS A 25 -6.64 -2.06 10.49
CA CYS A 25 -5.35 -1.40 10.31
C CYS A 25 -5.04 -0.35 11.39
N ALA A 26 -6.05 0.40 11.83
CA ALA A 26 -5.93 1.48 12.80
C ALA A 26 -7.13 1.51 13.78
N PRO A 27 -7.29 0.48 14.63
CA PRO A 27 -8.46 0.33 15.51
C PRO A 27 -8.60 1.45 16.53
N GLU A 28 -7.49 2.05 16.95
CA GLU A 28 -7.46 3.21 17.85
C GLU A 28 -8.08 4.47 17.22
N ARG A 29 -8.26 4.49 15.90
CA ARG A 29 -8.86 5.61 15.15
C ARG A 29 -10.34 5.39 14.86
N LYS A 30 -11.01 4.47 15.57
CA LYS A 30 -12.42 4.13 15.37
C LYS A 30 -13.34 5.36 15.30
N GLN A 31 -13.23 6.28 16.27
CA GLN A 31 -14.09 7.47 16.30
C GLN A 31 -13.83 8.38 15.09
N GLU A 32 -12.54 8.62 14.75
CA GLU A 32 -12.18 9.43 13.59
C GLU A 32 -12.66 8.78 12.28
N LEU A 33 -12.66 7.45 12.19
CA LEU A 33 -13.23 6.72 11.05
C LEU A 33 -14.75 6.89 10.95
N GLU A 34 -15.46 6.82 12.08
CA GLU A 34 -16.92 7.06 12.12
C GLU A 34 -17.27 8.48 11.68
N GLU A 35 -16.53 9.48 12.17
CA GLU A 35 -16.65 10.89 11.77
C GLU A 35 -16.32 11.08 10.29
N LEU A 36 -15.23 10.48 9.80
CA LEU A 36 -14.82 10.53 8.41
C LEU A 36 -15.91 10.02 7.46
N TRP A 37 -16.55 8.88 7.78
CA TRP A 37 -17.68 8.35 7.00
C TRP A 37 -18.87 9.31 7.00
N LYS A 38 -19.20 9.87 8.16
CA LYS A 38 -20.35 10.75 8.34
C LYS A 38 -20.17 12.08 7.60
N GLU A 39 -19.02 12.71 7.71
CA GLU A 39 -18.76 14.04 7.14
C GLU A 39 -18.62 14.02 5.61
N ASN A 40 -18.02 12.95 5.09
CA ASN A 40 -17.73 12.83 3.66
C ASN A 40 -18.76 11.99 2.90
N GLU A 41 -19.72 11.40 3.63
CA GLU A 41 -20.71 10.45 3.11
C GLU A 41 -20.08 9.34 2.26
N LEU A 42 -18.93 8.83 2.70
CA LEU A 42 -18.10 7.92 1.91
C LEU A 42 -18.92 6.71 1.42
N ARG A 43 -18.78 6.42 0.12
CA ARG A 43 -19.39 5.25 -0.51
C ARG A 43 -18.37 4.50 -1.33
N PHE A 44 -18.10 3.26 -0.94
CA PHE A 44 -17.19 2.36 -1.63
C PHE A 44 -17.94 1.55 -2.69
N ASN A 45 -17.42 1.51 -3.91
CA ASN A 45 -18.09 0.90 -5.05
C ASN A 45 -17.15 -0.09 -5.73
N VAL A 46 -17.52 -1.37 -5.70
CA VAL A 46 -16.86 -2.40 -6.50
C VAL A 46 -17.44 -2.34 -7.91
N LEU A 47 -16.60 -1.96 -8.86
CA LEU A 47 -16.95 -1.93 -10.28
C LEU A 47 -16.60 -3.27 -10.95
N PRO A 48 -17.30 -3.63 -12.04
CA PRO A 48 -16.94 -4.76 -12.87
C PRO A 48 -15.50 -4.63 -13.42
N ASP A 49 -14.81 -5.77 -13.56
CA ASP A 49 -13.46 -5.84 -14.13
C ASP A 49 -13.41 -5.70 -15.66
N THR A 50 -14.59 -5.70 -16.29
CA THR A 50 -14.81 -5.41 -17.70
C THR A 50 -15.86 -4.30 -17.80
N GLY A 51 -15.57 -3.24 -18.55
CA GLY A 51 -16.50 -2.11 -18.65
C GLY A 51 -15.87 -0.84 -19.21
N ARG A 52 -16.68 0.21 -19.32
CA ARG A 52 -16.27 1.50 -19.94
C ARG A 52 -15.24 2.29 -19.12
N ASN A 53 -15.08 1.96 -17.84
CA ASN A 53 -14.17 2.65 -16.92
C ASN A 53 -12.72 2.13 -16.99
N GLY A 54 -12.43 1.21 -17.93
CA GLY A 54 -11.13 0.58 -18.05
C GLY A 54 -11.01 -0.69 -17.19
N LYS A 55 -9.89 -1.41 -17.36
CA LYS A 55 -9.62 -2.69 -16.67
C LYS A 55 -9.13 -2.50 -15.24
N VAL A 56 -8.38 -1.44 -14.96
CA VAL A 56 -7.79 -1.15 -13.65
C VAL A 56 -8.49 0.07 -13.08
N ILE A 57 -9.15 -0.11 -11.94
CA ILE A 57 -9.94 0.92 -11.30
C ILE A 57 -9.54 0.97 -9.83
N LEU A 58 -9.02 2.12 -9.41
CA LEU A 58 -8.83 2.55 -8.04
C LEU A 58 -8.75 4.06 -8.11
N ASP A 59 -9.86 4.73 -7.80
CA ASP A 59 -9.94 6.17 -7.90
C ASP A 59 -11.07 6.75 -7.04
N ALA A 60 -10.91 8.01 -6.67
CA ALA A 60 -11.96 8.88 -6.18
C ALA A 60 -12.87 9.31 -7.34
N GLY A 61 -14.00 8.64 -7.48
CA GLY A 61 -15.10 9.06 -8.32
C GLY A 61 -15.79 10.32 -7.79
N GLN A 62 -16.87 10.73 -8.45
CA GLN A 62 -17.54 11.99 -8.13
C GLN A 62 -18.04 12.06 -6.68
N TYR A 63 -17.70 13.16 -6.01
CA TYR A 63 -18.19 13.67 -4.72
C TYR A 63 -17.90 12.81 -3.50
N ARG A 64 -18.39 11.57 -3.47
CA ARG A 64 -18.34 10.69 -2.29
C ARG A 64 -17.97 9.25 -2.62
N ASN A 65 -17.83 8.95 -3.91
CA ASN A 65 -17.68 7.60 -4.40
C ASN A 65 -16.21 7.25 -4.52
N ILE A 66 -15.76 6.24 -3.79
CA ILE A 66 -14.46 5.61 -4.03
C ILE A 66 -14.74 4.35 -4.83
N ARG A 67 -14.03 4.17 -5.95
CA ARG A 67 -14.28 3.12 -6.94
C ARG A 67 -13.06 2.22 -7.02
N PHE A 68 -13.28 0.91 -6.98
CA PHE A 68 -12.23 -0.09 -7.18
C PHE A 68 -12.83 -1.35 -7.79
N ASN A 69 -12.02 -2.29 -8.27
CA ASN A 69 -12.50 -3.57 -8.80
C ASN A 69 -11.71 -4.77 -8.24
N HIS A 70 -12.10 -6.00 -8.58
CA HIS A 70 -11.41 -7.18 -8.04
C HIS A 70 -9.99 -7.30 -8.59
N ARG A 71 -9.75 -6.86 -9.83
CA ARG A 71 -8.43 -6.83 -10.46
C ARG A 71 -7.40 -6.09 -9.62
N ILE A 72 -7.74 -4.88 -9.15
CA ILE A 72 -6.78 -4.09 -8.37
C ILE A 72 -6.51 -4.75 -7.01
N LEU A 73 -7.54 -5.27 -6.34
CA LEU A 73 -7.36 -5.95 -5.05
C LEU A 73 -6.48 -7.18 -5.17
N ARG A 74 -6.69 -8.00 -6.22
CA ARG A 74 -5.90 -9.20 -6.48
C ARG A 74 -4.47 -8.87 -6.90
N ALA A 75 -4.28 -7.79 -7.66
CA ALA A 75 -2.95 -7.29 -7.99
C ALA A 75 -2.17 -6.81 -6.74
N PHE A 76 -2.80 -6.04 -5.84
CA PHE A 76 -2.19 -5.65 -4.55
C PHE A 76 -1.86 -6.87 -3.68
N TRP A 77 -2.75 -7.86 -3.65
CA TRP A 77 -2.54 -9.10 -2.93
C TRP A 77 -1.27 -9.81 -3.40
N VAL A 78 -1.19 -10.17 -4.68
CA VAL A 78 -0.02 -10.88 -5.23
C VAL A 78 1.24 -10.01 -5.18
N SER A 79 1.11 -8.69 -5.38
CA SER A 79 2.25 -7.75 -5.26
C SER A 79 2.85 -7.72 -3.86
N SER A 80 2.02 -7.86 -2.82
CA SER A 80 2.48 -7.90 -1.43
C SER A 80 3.19 -9.22 -1.10
N PHE A 81 2.72 -10.34 -1.66
CA PHE A 81 3.45 -11.61 -1.61
C PHE A 81 4.77 -11.52 -2.38
N ALA A 82 4.79 -10.88 -3.54
CA ALA A 82 6.01 -10.63 -4.29
C ALA A 82 6.99 -9.75 -3.50
N ALA A 83 6.52 -8.68 -2.85
CA ALA A 83 7.37 -7.85 -2.00
C ALA A 83 7.97 -8.63 -0.84
N TRP A 84 7.16 -9.48 -0.19
CA TRP A 84 7.63 -10.36 0.88
C TRP A 84 8.71 -11.35 0.39
N GLU A 85 8.46 -12.00 -0.75
CA GLU A 85 9.43 -12.93 -1.35
C GLU A 85 10.70 -12.22 -1.82
N GLY A 86 10.57 -11.01 -2.37
CA GLY A 86 11.68 -10.13 -2.74
C GLY A 86 12.55 -9.74 -1.54
N TYR A 87 11.94 -9.48 -0.39
CA TYR A 87 12.67 -9.29 0.86
C TYR A 87 13.39 -10.58 1.31
N ARG A 88 12.68 -11.71 1.35
CA ARG A 88 13.26 -13.01 1.77
C ARG A 88 14.46 -13.38 0.92
N ARG A 89 14.45 -13.07 -0.38
CA ARG A 89 15.60 -13.23 -1.28
C ARG A 89 16.89 -12.57 -0.80
N CYS A 90 16.78 -11.42 -0.14
CA CYS A 90 17.94 -10.71 0.37
C CYS A 90 18.29 -11.11 1.82
N ALA A 91 17.34 -11.71 2.54
CA ALA A 91 17.45 -11.98 3.97
C ALA A 91 17.77 -13.45 4.31
N GLU A 92 17.58 -14.38 3.37
CA GLU A 92 17.74 -15.82 3.57
C GLU A 92 18.82 -16.41 2.67
N ASP A 93 19.44 -17.51 3.11
CA ASP A 93 20.63 -18.11 2.47
C ASP A 93 20.34 -18.88 1.16
N ASP A 94 19.11 -19.35 0.94
CA ASP A 94 18.69 -20.11 -0.26
C ASP A 94 17.27 -19.75 -0.70
N PRO A 95 17.09 -18.55 -1.30
CA PRO A 95 15.75 -18.08 -1.63
C PRO A 95 15.25 -18.63 -2.97
N ASP A 96 13.95 -18.91 -3.04
CA ASP A 96 13.32 -19.38 -4.27
C ASP A 96 13.23 -18.25 -5.30
N GLN A 97 14.20 -18.24 -6.22
CA GLN A 97 14.25 -17.20 -7.22
C GLN A 97 13.11 -17.26 -8.23
N GLN A 98 12.58 -18.46 -8.48
CA GLN A 98 11.53 -18.67 -9.46
C GLN A 98 10.18 -18.22 -8.90
N SER A 99 9.93 -18.44 -7.61
CA SER A 99 8.73 -17.99 -6.91
C SER A 99 8.49 -16.48 -7.09
N PHE A 100 9.49 -15.65 -6.81
CA PHE A 100 9.37 -14.20 -6.98
C PHE A 100 9.03 -13.80 -8.44
N ARG A 101 9.72 -14.39 -9.43
CA ARG A 101 9.44 -14.12 -10.86
C ARG A 101 8.03 -14.52 -11.26
N ASN A 102 7.57 -15.68 -10.79
CA ASN A 102 6.21 -16.18 -11.05
C ASN A 102 5.16 -15.23 -10.46
N MET A 103 5.42 -14.63 -9.30
CA MET A 103 4.51 -13.63 -8.70
C MET A 103 4.44 -12.35 -9.52
N LEU A 104 5.57 -11.83 -10.01
CA LEU A 104 5.58 -10.64 -10.88
C LEU A 104 4.84 -10.90 -12.20
N GLU A 105 5.06 -12.07 -12.80
CA GLU A 105 4.34 -12.49 -14.01
C GLU A 105 2.83 -12.65 -13.73
N CYS A 106 2.46 -13.24 -12.59
CA CYS A 106 1.06 -13.36 -12.18
C CYS A 106 0.38 -11.99 -12.05
N VAL A 107 1.06 -10.98 -11.48
CA VAL A 107 0.52 -9.60 -11.41
C VAL A 107 0.27 -9.06 -12.81
N SER A 108 1.22 -9.20 -13.74
CA SER A 108 1.04 -8.80 -15.14
C SER A 108 -0.14 -9.53 -15.81
N ASN A 109 -0.28 -10.82 -15.56
CA ASN A 109 -1.38 -11.64 -16.09
C ASN A 109 -2.73 -11.21 -15.51
N ILE A 110 -2.82 -10.95 -14.20
CA ILE A 110 -4.02 -10.40 -13.55
C ILE A 110 -4.40 -9.05 -14.16
N LEU A 111 -3.43 -8.17 -14.41
CA LEU A 111 -3.70 -6.83 -14.95
C LEU A 111 -4.15 -6.86 -16.41
N SER A 112 -3.68 -7.82 -17.19
CA SER A 112 -3.96 -7.91 -18.63
C SER A 112 -5.15 -8.81 -19.01
N ALA A 113 -5.48 -9.80 -18.18
CA ALA A 113 -6.57 -10.76 -18.43
C ALA A 113 -7.92 -10.07 -18.67
N ASP A 114 -8.85 -10.73 -19.34
CA ASP A 114 -10.22 -10.22 -19.44
C ASP A 114 -10.96 -10.39 -18.11
N ASP A 115 -10.93 -11.60 -17.55
CA ASP A 115 -11.38 -11.89 -16.18
C ASP A 115 -10.17 -12.08 -15.25
N PRO A 116 -9.94 -11.19 -14.27
CA PRO A 116 -8.82 -11.33 -13.36
C PRO A 116 -8.96 -12.53 -12.43
N LEU A 117 -10.15 -13.07 -12.17
CA LEU A 117 -10.37 -14.23 -11.30
C LEU A 117 -10.01 -15.55 -11.99
N SER A 118 -9.95 -15.55 -13.33
CA SER A 118 -9.56 -16.73 -14.12
C SER A 118 -8.06 -17.05 -14.09
N VAL A 119 -7.21 -16.08 -13.71
CA VAL A 119 -5.76 -16.28 -13.62
C VAL A 119 -5.44 -17.12 -12.38
N PRO A 120 -4.79 -18.28 -12.45
CA PRO A 120 -4.43 -19.02 -11.25
C PRO A 120 -3.37 -18.27 -10.42
N LEU A 121 -3.51 -18.29 -9.09
CA LEU A 121 -2.47 -17.77 -8.20
C LEU A 121 -1.27 -18.74 -8.15
N PRO A 122 -0.04 -18.24 -7.98
CA PRO A 122 1.13 -19.08 -7.73
C PRO A 122 0.96 -19.99 -6.52
N ASP A 123 1.67 -21.12 -6.54
CA ASP A 123 1.67 -22.09 -5.44
C ASP A 123 1.98 -21.40 -4.10
N GLY A 124 1.19 -21.71 -3.08
CA GLY A 124 1.37 -21.13 -1.75
C GLY A 124 0.84 -19.71 -1.59
N ILE A 125 0.14 -19.14 -2.56
CA ILE A 125 -0.60 -17.87 -2.39
C ILE A 125 -2.11 -18.19 -2.30
N PRO A 126 -2.76 -17.96 -1.15
CA PRO A 126 -4.20 -18.13 -1.03
C PRO A 126 -4.95 -17.01 -1.76
N GLU A 127 -6.21 -17.23 -2.11
CA GLU A 127 -7.07 -16.15 -2.64
C GLU A 127 -7.31 -15.06 -1.58
N PRO A 128 -7.43 -13.78 -1.99
CA PRO A 128 -7.75 -12.70 -1.07
C PRO A 128 -9.17 -12.86 -0.52
N GLY A 129 -9.37 -12.46 0.74
CA GLY A 129 -10.70 -12.29 1.34
C GLY A 129 -10.91 -13.02 2.67
N THR A 130 -10.15 -14.08 2.97
CA THR A 130 -10.15 -14.68 4.31
C THR A 130 -8.74 -14.96 4.80
N LEU A 131 -8.50 -14.68 6.08
CA LEU A 131 -7.26 -15.05 6.76
C LEU A 131 -7.41 -16.35 7.57
N ASP A 132 -8.59 -16.96 7.57
CA ASP A 132 -8.83 -18.22 8.26
C ASP A 132 -8.18 -19.37 7.49
N GLY A 133 -7.37 -20.17 8.19
CA GLY A 133 -6.71 -21.33 7.59
C GLY A 133 -5.50 -21.00 6.70
N ILE A 134 -5.06 -19.74 6.62
CA ILE A 134 -3.80 -19.40 5.97
C ILE A 134 -2.63 -19.98 6.78
N LEU A 135 -1.59 -20.43 6.08
CA LEU A 135 -0.38 -20.94 6.73
C LEU A 135 0.35 -19.80 7.43
N GLU A 136 1.04 -20.11 8.53
CA GLU A 136 1.83 -19.11 9.26
C GLU A 136 2.88 -18.43 8.37
N THR A 137 3.47 -19.18 7.44
CA THR A 137 4.43 -18.67 6.44
C THR A 137 3.82 -17.66 5.46
N GLN A 138 2.50 -17.67 5.28
CA GLN A 138 1.78 -16.77 4.37
C GLN A 138 1.21 -15.54 5.11
N ARG A 139 1.09 -15.62 6.44
CA ARG A 139 0.34 -14.63 7.24
C ARG A 139 0.94 -13.24 7.17
N ALA A 140 2.27 -13.11 7.21
CA ALA A 140 2.92 -11.81 7.11
C ALA A 140 2.58 -11.08 5.81
N ALA A 141 2.77 -11.73 4.66
CA ALA A 141 2.45 -11.16 3.34
C ALA A 141 0.95 -10.83 3.20
N ALA A 142 0.08 -11.74 3.64
CA ALA A 142 -1.36 -11.55 3.64
C ALA A 142 -1.77 -10.32 4.48
N GLU A 143 -1.28 -10.20 5.71
CA GLU A 143 -1.60 -9.05 6.55
C GLU A 143 -1.04 -7.74 5.98
N LEU A 144 0.19 -7.73 5.48
CA LEU A 144 0.80 -6.54 4.87
C LEU A 144 0.03 -6.07 3.62
N SER A 145 -0.55 -7.00 2.85
CA SER A 145 -1.42 -6.66 1.73
C SER A 145 -2.69 -5.92 2.16
N ILE A 146 -3.25 -6.26 3.32
CA ILE A 146 -4.44 -5.58 3.87
C ILE A 146 -4.06 -4.14 4.22
N PHE A 147 -2.88 -3.92 4.82
CA PHE A 147 -2.36 -2.57 5.07
C PHE A 147 -2.10 -1.82 3.77
N ALA A 148 -1.58 -2.50 2.73
CA ALA A 148 -1.32 -1.89 1.43
C ALA A 148 -2.60 -1.38 0.77
N VAL A 149 -3.65 -2.20 0.74
CA VAL A 149 -4.98 -1.80 0.21
C VAL A 149 -5.61 -0.73 1.09
N CYS A 150 -5.50 -0.82 2.41
CA CYS A 150 -6.00 0.19 3.34
C CYS A 150 -5.38 1.57 3.07
N TRP A 151 -4.05 1.63 2.92
CA TRP A 151 -3.35 2.85 2.55
C TRP A 151 -3.82 3.39 1.19
N ALA A 152 -3.96 2.52 0.18
CA ALA A 152 -4.39 2.92 -1.15
C ALA A 152 -5.84 3.45 -1.17
N LEU A 153 -6.75 2.90 -0.38
CA LEU A 153 -8.10 3.46 -0.25
C LEU A 153 -8.14 4.75 0.57
N LEU A 154 -7.27 4.89 1.59
CA LEU A 154 -7.14 6.15 2.34
C LEU A 154 -6.60 7.29 1.45
N HIS A 155 -5.75 6.98 0.47
CA HIS A 155 -5.33 7.91 -0.58
C HIS A 155 -6.57 8.45 -1.33
N GLU A 156 -7.43 7.56 -1.80
CA GLU A 156 -8.68 7.96 -2.48
C GLU A 156 -9.66 8.73 -1.59
N VAL A 157 -9.71 8.40 -0.29
CA VAL A 157 -10.47 9.20 0.68
C VAL A 157 -9.95 10.64 0.70
N LYS A 158 -8.65 10.87 0.61
CA LYS A 158 -8.11 12.24 0.62
C LYS A 158 -8.52 13.01 -0.62
N HIS A 159 -8.53 12.40 -1.81
CA HIS A 159 -9.10 13.02 -3.01
C HIS A 159 -10.55 13.45 -2.79
N ILE A 160 -11.40 12.60 -2.18
CA ILE A 160 -12.78 12.99 -1.81
C ILE A 160 -12.80 14.22 -0.90
N LYS A 161 -11.88 14.30 0.08
CA LYS A 161 -11.76 15.49 0.94
C LYS A 161 -11.33 16.73 0.15
N HIS A 162 -10.45 16.62 -0.84
CA HIS A 162 -10.11 17.73 -1.74
C HIS A 162 -11.32 18.21 -2.54
N GLN A 163 -12.08 17.28 -3.13
CA GLN A 163 -13.28 17.59 -3.91
C GLN A 163 -14.34 18.32 -3.07
N ARG A 164 -14.60 17.83 -1.85
CA ARG A 164 -15.60 18.42 -0.95
C ARG A 164 -15.12 19.73 -0.31
N GLY A 165 -13.82 19.85 -0.07
CA GLY A 165 -13.20 21.05 0.49
C GLY A 165 -13.01 22.18 -0.53
N GLY A 166 -13.21 21.92 -1.82
CA GLY A 166 -12.94 22.89 -2.89
C GLY A 166 -11.44 23.16 -3.07
N THR A 167 -10.61 22.18 -2.71
CA THR A 167 -9.14 22.24 -2.79
C THR A 167 -8.57 21.19 -3.75
N SER A 168 -9.40 20.66 -4.66
CA SER A 168 -8.91 19.83 -5.76
C SER A 168 -8.15 20.68 -6.75
N ALA A 169 -7.06 20.13 -7.27
CA ALA A 169 -6.24 20.71 -8.30
C ALA A 169 -7.08 20.94 -9.58
N PRO A 170 -6.85 22.06 -10.28
CA PRO A 170 -7.36 22.26 -11.63
C PRO A 170 -6.86 21.17 -12.56
N PHE A 171 -7.72 20.73 -13.49
CA PHE A 171 -7.43 19.63 -14.42
C PHE A 171 -6.21 19.89 -15.33
N ASP A 172 -5.90 21.14 -15.61
CA ASP A 172 -4.82 21.58 -16.49
C ASP A 172 -3.56 22.05 -15.76
N ASP A 173 -3.56 22.04 -14.42
CA ASP A 173 -2.39 22.39 -13.61
C ASP A 173 -1.63 21.14 -13.16
N VAL A 174 -0.46 20.93 -13.77
CA VAL A 174 0.41 19.79 -13.47
C VAL A 174 1.02 19.87 -12.07
N GLU A 175 1.43 21.06 -11.63
CA GLU A 175 2.10 21.22 -10.33
C GLU A 175 1.11 21.03 -9.19
N GLU A 176 -0.08 21.62 -9.30
CA GLU A 176 -1.13 21.42 -8.31
C GLU A 176 -1.67 19.99 -8.32
N SER A 177 -1.79 19.35 -9.49
CA SER A 177 -2.18 17.93 -9.57
C SER A 177 -1.16 17.05 -8.87
N HIS A 178 0.14 17.30 -9.08
CA HIS A 178 1.19 16.56 -8.38
C HIS A 178 1.16 16.83 -6.88
N ALA A 179 0.95 18.08 -6.46
CA ALA A 179 0.83 18.42 -5.05
C ALA A 179 -0.39 17.74 -4.38
N GLU A 180 -1.51 17.62 -5.07
CA GLU A 180 -2.69 16.89 -4.58
C GLU A 180 -2.36 15.40 -4.36
N GLU A 181 -1.78 14.72 -5.34
CA GLU A 181 -1.35 13.31 -5.20
C GLU A 181 -0.40 13.10 -4.01
N LEU A 182 0.61 13.96 -3.89
CA LEU A 182 1.57 13.92 -2.79
C LEU A 182 0.90 14.19 -1.42
N SER A 183 -0.14 15.03 -1.38
CA SER A 183 -0.92 15.27 -0.16
C SER A 183 -1.86 14.10 0.20
N CYS A 184 -2.29 13.33 -0.79
CA CYS A 184 -3.06 12.09 -0.61
C CYS A 184 -2.18 10.97 -0.04
N ASP A 185 -0.98 10.82 -0.59
CA ASP A 185 0.08 9.95 -0.06
C ASP A 185 0.41 10.27 1.40
N GLU A 186 0.59 11.57 1.71
CA GLU A 186 0.88 12.04 3.06
C GLU A 186 -0.28 11.75 4.02
N TYR A 187 -1.52 12.05 3.63
CA TYR A 187 -2.70 11.77 4.46
C TYR A 187 -2.80 10.30 4.80
N ALA A 188 -2.75 9.40 3.81
CA ALA A 188 -2.88 7.96 4.02
C ALA A 188 -1.78 7.42 4.95
N THR A 189 -0.57 7.91 4.76
CA THR A 189 0.60 7.55 5.58
C THR A 189 0.42 8.01 7.03
N LEU A 190 0.13 9.29 7.25
CA LEU A 190 -0.04 9.83 8.59
C LEU A 190 -1.27 9.26 9.30
N PHE A 191 -2.33 8.93 8.55
CA PHE A 191 -3.51 8.28 9.12
C PHE A 191 -3.15 6.94 9.76
N LEU A 192 -2.31 6.14 9.10
CA LEU A 192 -1.88 4.85 9.63
C LEU A 192 -0.81 4.99 10.72
N LEU A 193 0.11 5.96 10.63
CA LEU A 193 1.24 6.05 11.55
C LEU A 193 0.93 6.83 12.84
N ASN A 194 0.12 7.88 12.76
CA ASN A 194 -0.20 8.69 13.93
C ASN A 194 -1.05 7.91 14.93
N GLN A 195 -0.80 8.15 16.22
CA GLN A 195 -1.53 7.54 17.33
C GLN A 195 -1.29 6.03 17.51
N ALA A 196 -0.25 5.45 16.89
CA ALA A 196 0.11 4.05 17.09
C ALA A 196 0.40 3.69 18.56
N ASP A 197 0.84 4.67 19.35
CA ASP A 197 0.99 4.60 20.81
C ASP A 197 -0.34 4.25 21.50
N LYS A 198 -1.45 4.88 21.08
CA LYS A 198 -2.80 4.63 21.63
C LYS A 198 -3.33 3.23 21.36
N TYR A 199 -2.84 2.56 20.31
CA TYR A 199 -3.08 1.12 20.14
C TYR A 199 -2.18 0.29 21.06
N SER A 200 -0.91 0.67 21.15
CA SER A 200 0.13 -0.12 21.82
C SER A 200 -0.05 -0.23 23.33
N GLU A 201 -0.44 0.87 23.99
CA GLU A 201 -0.62 0.97 25.45
C GLU A 201 -1.66 -0.02 26.01
N PRO A 202 -2.93 -0.04 25.53
CA PRO A 202 -3.94 -0.94 26.07
C PRO A 202 -3.69 -2.41 25.72
N HIS A 203 -2.92 -2.71 24.68
CA HIS A 203 -2.64 -4.09 24.24
C HIS A 203 -1.30 -4.64 24.76
N SER A 204 -0.55 -3.86 25.54
CA SER A 204 0.78 -4.26 26.08
C SER A 204 1.75 -4.74 24.98
N VAL A 205 1.69 -4.12 23.81
CA VAL A 205 2.63 -4.38 22.69
C VAL A 205 3.57 -3.20 22.52
N GLU A 206 4.81 -3.43 22.10
CA GLU A 206 5.73 -2.33 21.81
C GLU A 206 5.24 -1.51 20.62
N THR A 207 5.16 -0.18 20.77
CA THR A 207 4.80 0.74 19.68
C THR A 207 5.69 0.54 18.46
N ARG A 208 6.99 0.22 18.67
CA ARG A 208 7.93 -0.09 17.59
C ARG A 208 7.46 -1.26 16.70
N ARG A 209 6.85 -2.30 17.26
CA ARG A 209 6.33 -3.45 16.49
C ARG A 209 5.08 -3.07 15.69
N VAL A 210 4.21 -2.25 16.27
CA VAL A 210 3.05 -1.68 15.57
C VAL A 210 3.53 -0.84 14.37
N MET A 211 4.48 0.06 14.62
CA MET A 211 5.10 0.89 13.58
C MET A 211 5.79 0.07 12.51
N GLN A 212 6.46 -1.04 12.85
CA GLN A 212 7.06 -1.95 11.87
C GLN A 212 6.03 -2.47 10.88
N LYS A 213 4.93 -3.02 11.40
CA LYS A 213 3.87 -3.58 10.55
C LYS A 213 3.23 -2.52 9.66
N ARG A 214 2.95 -1.34 10.20
CA ARG A 214 2.31 -0.24 9.46
C ARG A 214 3.23 0.35 8.40
N GLN A 215 4.48 0.67 8.74
CA GLN A 215 5.46 1.18 7.76
C GLN A 215 5.75 0.13 6.67
N ALA A 216 5.87 -1.16 7.03
CA ALA A 216 6.06 -2.22 6.03
C ALA A 216 4.85 -2.34 5.09
N GLY A 217 3.62 -2.28 5.60
CA GLY A 217 2.41 -2.31 4.78
C GLY A 217 2.33 -1.14 3.80
N ILE A 218 2.72 0.07 4.24
CA ILE A 218 2.78 1.25 3.36
C ILE A 218 3.87 1.08 2.28
N HIS A 219 5.04 0.56 2.63
CA HIS A 219 6.07 0.23 1.63
C HIS A 219 5.59 -0.82 0.63
N PHE A 220 4.80 -1.81 1.06
CA PHE A 220 4.21 -2.81 0.17
C PHE A 220 3.12 -2.21 -0.72
N ALA A 221 2.43 -1.16 -0.26
CA ALA A 221 1.54 -0.35 -1.11
C ALA A 221 2.32 0.34 -2.23
N LEU A 222 3.45 0.97 -1.91
CA LEU A 222 4.33 1.62 -2.89
C LEU A 222 4.96 0.62 -3.87
N PHE A 223 5.33 -0.57 -3.39
CA PHE A 223 5.80 -1.65 -4.24
C PHE A 223 4.69 -2.11 -5.20
N SER A 224 3.47 -2.28 -4.69
CA SER A 224 2.30 -2.62 -5.51
C SER A 224 2.03 -1.56 -6.57
N LEU A 225 2.05 -0.27 -6.20
CA LEU A 225 1.94 0.85 -7.14
C LEU A 225 3.00 0.76 -8.25
N THR A 226 4.24 0.43 -7.88
CA THR A 226 5.35 0.25 -8.82
C THR A 226 5.05 -0.86 -9.83
N LEU A 227 4.49 -2.00 -9.39
CA LEU A 227 4.11 -3.09 -10.29
C LEU A 227 2.89 -2.75 -11.17
N LEU A 228 1.94 -1.97 -10.65
CA LEU A 228 0.77 -1.52 -11.41
C LEU A 228 1.14 -0.55 -12.54
N SER A 229 2.25 0.17 -12.38
CA SER A 229 2.74 1.16 -13.33
C SER A 229 4.00 0.69 -14.07
N VAL A 230 4.23 -0.61 -14.25
CA VAL A 230 5.39 -1.13 -14.97
C VAL A 230 5.55 -0.43 -16.32
N LYS A 231 6.77 0.08 -16.58
CA LYS A 231 7.15 0.90 -17.76
C LYS A 231 6.45 2.27 -17.86
N LYS A 232 5.78 2.72 -16.80
CA LYS A 232 5.11 4.03 -16.67
C LYS A 232 5.47 4.71 -15.34
N TRP A 233 6.73 4.62 -14.95
CA TRP A 233 7.21 5.15 -13.66
C TRP A 233 7.55 6.64 -13.68
N GLU A 234 7.81 7.19 -14.87
CA GLU A 234 8.08 8.61 -15.04
C GLU A 234 6.84 9.47 -14.72
N LYS A 235 7.07 10.74 -14.42
CA LYS A 235 5.99 11.70 -14.18
C LYS A 235 5.07 11.81 -15.38
N SER A 236 3.78 11.99 -15.11
CA SER A 236 2.75 12.25 -16.11
C SER A 236 2.12 13.64 -15.88
N LYS A 237 1.09 13.98 -16.65
CA LYS A 237 0.34 15.24 -16.42
C LYS A 237 -0.37 15.25 -15.07
N SER A 238 -0.95 14.12 -14.68
CA SER A 238 -1.76 14.02 -13.46
C SER A 238 -1.00 13.50 -12.26
N HIS A 239 0.11 12.78 -12.45
CA HIS A 239 0.82 12.12 -11.35
C HIS A 239 2.31 12.45 -11.36
N PRO A 240 2.93 12.64 -10.18
CA PRO A 240 4.38 12.66 -10.05
C PRO A 240 4.97 11.29 -10.41
N SER A 241 6.30 11.19 -10.54
CA SER A 241 6.94 9.89 -10.76
C SER A 241 6.74 8.97 -9.54
N VAL A 242 6.72 7.66 -9.77
CA VAL A 242 6.60 6.68 -8.68
C VAL A 242 7.76 6.81 -7.69
N GLU A 243 8.97 7.06 -8.20
CA GLU A 243 10.14 7.33 -7.36
C GLU A 243 9.94 8.57 -6.47
N ALA A 244 9.34 9.66 -6.98
CA ALA A 244 9.07 10.86 -6.19
C ALA A 244 8.08 10.57 -5.04
N ARG A 245 7.06 9.75 -5.29
CA ARG A 245 6.10 9.29 -4.26
C ARG A 245 6.79 8.45 -3.19
N ILE A 246 7.62 7.47 -3.59
CA ILE A 246 8.42 6.65 -2.66
C ILE A 246 9.29 7.53 -1.78
N MET A 247 10.02 8.48 -2.38
CA MET A 247 10.91 9.39 -1.65
C MET A 247 10.15 10.31 -0.69
N GLN A 248 8.98 10.81 -1.07
CA GLN A 248 8.15 11.63 -0.18
C GLN A 248 7.69 10.83 1.04
N ILE A 249 7.14 9.63 0.83
CA ILE A 249 6.67 8.79 1.93
C ILE A 249 7.81 8.41 2.86
N TRP A 250 8.97 8.05 2.32
CA TRP A 250 10.15 7.79 3.13
C TRP A 250 10.52 9.00 4.00
N ARG A 251 10.52 10.22 3.43
CA ARG A 251 10.80 11.45 4.19
C ARG A 251 9.76 11.72 5.28
N ILE A 252 8.49 11.41 5.03
CA ILE A 252 7.43 11.53 6.04
C ILE A 252 7.69 10.53 7.17
N MET A 253 7.96 9.27 6.83
CA MET A 253 8.26 8.23 7.81
C MET A 253 9.49 8.56 8.65
N ALA A 254 10.52 9.17 8.05
CA ALA A 254 11.74 9.59 8.74
C ALA A 254 11.53 10.74 9.75
N LYS A 255 10.40 11.48 9.68
CA LYS A 255 10.01 12.46 10.72
C LYS A 255 9.43 11.80 11.97
N SER A 256 8.93 10.57 11.82
CA SER A 256 8.60 9.66 12.91
C SER A 256 9.79 8.69 13.13
N PRO A 257 9.86 7.95 14.26
CA PRO A 257 10.89 6.94 14.42
C PRO A 257 10.85 5.93 13.25
N LEU A 258 11.86 6.00 12.38
CA LEU A 258 11.99 5.12 11.24
C LEU A 258 12.17 3.68 11.74
N ASN A 259 11.37 2.76 11.23
CA ASN A 259 11.49 1.37 11.61
C ASN A 259 12.46 0.65 10.66
N ILE A 260 13.68 0.40 11.15
CA ILE A 260 14.76 -0.25 10.38
C ILE A 260 14.30 -1.58 9.77
N GLY A 261 13.52 -2.39 10.50
CA GLY A 261 13.00 -3.66 9.99
C GLY A 261 12.04 -3.49 8.81
N ALA A 262 11.13 -2.51 8.89
CA ALA A 262 10.23 -2.18 7.77
C ALA A 262 11.00 -1.65 6.56
N SER A 263 11.99 -0.79 6.78
CA SER A 263 12.81 -0.25 5.70
C SER A 263 13.72 -1.31 5.06
N ALA A 264 14.25 -2.26 5.83
CA ALA A 264 15.00 -3.40 5.31
C ALA A 264 14.14 -4.32 4.45
N MET A 265 12.89 -4.57 4.86
CA MET A 265 11.91 -5.31 4.03
C MET A 265 11.67 -4.59 2.70
N ALA A 266 11.44 -3.28 2.74
CA ALA A 266 11.23 -2.49 1.55
C ALA A 266 12.47 -2.49 0.63
N ALA A 267 13.66 -2.23 1.19
CA ALA A 267 14.92 -2.25 0.44
C ALA A 267 15.13 -3.60 -0.26
N GLY A 268 14.99 -4.72 0.46
CA GLY A 268 15.12 -6.07 -0.13
C GLY A 268 14.12 -6.32 -1.26
N ALA A 269 12.85 -5.92 -1.07
CA ALA A 269 11.82 -6.05 -2.10
C ALA A 269 12.17 -5.26 -3.37
N PHE A 270 12.51 -3.97 -3.23
CA PHE A 270 12.84 -3.10 -4.36
C PHE A 270 14.17 -3.48 -5.03
N TYR A 271 15.16 -3.93 -4.26
CA TYR A 271 16.40 -4.49 -4.81
C TYR A 271 16.11 -5.70 -5.71
N SER A 272 15.34 -6.67 -5.21
CA SER A 272 14.93 -7.85 -6.00
C SER A 272 14.16 -7.46 -7.26
N LEU A 273 13.31 -6.43 -7.20
CA LEU A 273 12.62 -5.92 -8.39
C LEU A 273 13.61 -5.30 -9.38
N TYR A 274 14.57 -4.51 -8.92
CA TYR A 274 15.59 -3.87 -9.75
C TYR A 274 16.47 -4.88 -10.49
N GLU A 275 16.77 -6.04 -9.89
CA GLU A 275 17.49 -7.14 -10.57
C GLU A 275 16.77 -7.65 -11.82
N ILE A 276 15.44 -7.53 -11.87
CA ILE A 276 14.60 -7.98 -13.00
C ILE A 276 14.27 -6.83 -13.93
N HIS A 277 14.03 -5.64 -13.35
CA HIS A 277 13.68 -4.41 -14.04
C HIS A 277 14.68 -3.30 -13.64
N PRO A 278 15.82 -3.19 -14.34
CA PRO A 278 16.87 -2.21 -13.99
C PRO A 278 16.44 -0.74 -14.12
N ASP A 279 15.30 -0.48 -14.73
CA ASP A 279 14.66 0.83 -14.85
C ASP A 279 13.63 1.11 -13.75
N ALA A 280 13.40 0.17 -12.82
CA ALA A 280 12.46 0.32 -11.72
C ALA A 280 12.86 1.45 -10.75
N PRO A 281 11.87 2.14 -10.13
CA PRO A 281 12.11 3.12 -9.07
C PRO A 281 12.99 2.54 -7.97
N LYS A 282 13.98 3.32 -7.56
CA LYS A 282 14.89 2.93 -6.49
C LYS A 282 14.28 3.24 -5.13
N PHE A 283 14.54 2.35 -4.18
CA PHE A 283 14.27 2.64 -2.78
C PHE A 283 15.47 3.40 -2.18
N PRO A 284 15.26 4.38 -1.29
CA PRO A 284 16.35 5.12 -0.65
C PRO A 284 17.13 4.24 0.34
N GLU A 285 18.15 3.54 -0.14
CA GLU A 285 19.02 2.66 0.65
C GLU A 285 20.15 3.43 1.35
N ASP A 286 20.70 4.47 0.72
CA ASP A 286 21.85 5.26 1.20
C ASP A 286 21.62 5.94 2.58
N LEU A 287 20.35 6.09 2.97
CA LEU A 287 19.95 6.75 4.22
C LEU A 287 19.80 5.75 5.39
N LEU A 288 19.80 4.45 5.14
CA LEU A 288 19.86 3.42 6.20
C LEU A 288 21.25 3.38 6.84
N VAL A 289 22.30 3.56 6.03
CA VAL A 289 23.71 3.55 6.47
C VAL A 289 24.02 4.70 7.45
N LEU A 290 23.40 5.87 7.26
CA LEU A 290 23.63 7.05 8.10
C LEU A 290 23.09 6.89 9.54
N GLN A 291 22.05 6.07 9.76
CA GLN A 291 21.57 5.77 11.12
C GLN A 291 22.43 4.71 11.83
N PHE A 292 23.04 3.78 11.10
CA PHE A 292 23.99 2.82 11.69
C PHE A 292 25.26 3.52 12.19
N SER A 293 25.69 4.62 11.57
CA SER A 293 26.82 5.43 12.07
C SER A 293 26.48 6.25 13.31
N GLU A 294 25.24 6.74 13.46
CA GLU A 294 24.85 7.58 14.61
C GLU A 294 24.51 6.77 15.87
N GLN A 295 24.08 5.51 15.75
CA GLN A 295 23.85 4.63 16.91
C GLN A 295 25.11 3.88 17.38
N GLY A 296 26.20 3.90 16.60
CA GLY A 296 27.47 3.24 16.92
C GLY A 296 28.41 4.04 17.83
N ASP A 297 28.08 5.30 18.18
CA ASP A 297 28.99 6.21 18.90
C ASP A 297 28.55 6.55 20.33
N GLN A 298 27.67 5.74 20.95
CA GLN A 298 27.52 5.75 22.41
C GLN A 298 28.61 4.88 23.05
N SER A 299 29.81 5.43 23.06
CA SER A 299 30.95 4.91 23.80
C SER A 299 30.62 4.77 25.31
N LEU A 300 30.98 3.60 25.83
CA LEU A 300 30.89 3.20 27.24
C LEU A 300 31.54 4.25 28.16
N PRO A 301 30.91 4.66 29.28
CA PRO A 301 31.61 5.43 30.29
C PRO A 301 32.70 4.57 30.94
N GLY A 302 33.94 5.05 30.82
CA GLY A 302 35.14 4.36 31.23
C GLY A 302 35.14 3.94 32.70
N SER A 303 35.54 2.68 32.93
CA SER A 303 36.08 2.24 34.20
C SER A 303 37.51 2.78 34.34
N SER A 304 37.71 3.80 35.16
CA SER A 304 39.02 4.08 35.74
C SER A 304 39.08 3.48 37.14
N ALA A 305 40.17 2.74 37.38
CA ALA A 305 40.60 2.20 38.67
C ALA A 305 40.86 3.28 39.72
#